data_AF-E4WR34-F1
#
_entry.id   AF-E4WR34-F1
#
_cell.length_a   1.000
_cell.length_b   1.000
_cell.length_c   1.000
_cell.angle_alpha   90.00
_cell.angle_beta   90.00
_cell.angle_gamma   90.00
#
_symmetry.space_group_name_H-M   'P 1'
#
loop_
_entity.id
_entity.type
_entity.pdbx_description
1 polymer ?
#
loop_
_entity_poly.entity_id
_entity_poly.type
_entity_poly.pdbx_seq_one_letter_code
_entity_poly.pdbx_strand_id
1 'polypeptide(L)'
;MPQIVDTEKIEAELVEEVESVRSQLKKLESQIFDFEGSYLRETLAYGNAVKGWSAEGFKKAEVDQAANKKTEVKPNRKDRIFSNSSATSEHLFESTSPTK
;
A
#
# COMPACT_ATOMS: atom_id res chain seq x y z
N MET A 1 5.81 -31.13 -41.30
CA MET A 1 6.42 -29.79 -41.29
C MET A 1 6.12 -29.17 -39.93
N PRO A 2 7.08 -28.56 -39.22
CA PRO A 2 6.78 -27.87 -37.97
C PRO A 2 5.90 -26.66 -38.30
N GLN A 3 4.84 -26.46 -37.51
CA GLN A 3 3.95 -25.31 -37.63
C GLN A 3 4.78 -24.05 -37.40
N ILE A 4 4.90 -23.20 -38.42
CA ILE A 4 5.39 -21.82 -38.25
C ILE A 4 4.26 -21.13 -37.50
N VAL A 5 4.32 -21.21 -36.17
CA VAL A 5 3.47 -20.41 -35.29
C VAL A 5 3.67 -18.96 -35.70
N ASP A 6 2.56 -18.30 -36.02
CA ASP A 6 2.50 -16.90 -36.43
C ASP A 6 3.03 -16.03 -35.29
N THR A 7 4.34 -15.79 -35.32
CA THR A 7 5.10 -15.27 -34.17
C THR A 7 4.57 -13.89 -33.78
N GLU A 8 4.10 -13.12 -34.76
CA GLU A 8 3.45 -11.81 -34.56
C GLU A 8 2.17 -11.91 -33.72
N LYS A 9 1.37 -12.98 -33.89
CA LYS A 9 0.17 -13.20 -33.09
C LYS A 9 0.50 -13.53 -31.64
N ILE A 10 1.50 -14.38 -31.43
CA ILE A 10 1.97 -14.74 -30.09
C ILE A 10 2.53 -13.51 -29.39
N GLU A 11 3.34 -12.70 -30.08
CA GLU A 11 3.86 -11.44 -29.53
C GLU A 11 2.74 -10.48 -29.13
N ALA A 12 1.71 -10.32 -29.97
CA ALA A 12 0.57 -9.46 -29.66
C ALA A 12 -0.19 -9.93 -28.40
N GLU A 13 -0.44 -11.24 -28.27
CA GLU A 13 -1.10 -11.83 -27.11
C GLU A 13 -0.26 -11.65 -25.83
N LEU A 14 1.06 -11.88 -25.90
CA LEU A 14 1.95 -11.65 -24.76
C LEU A 14 1.98 -10.17 -24.35
N VAL A 15 1.98 -9.24 -25.30
CA VAL A 15 1.95 -7.80 -25.00
C VAL A 15 0.66 -7.44 -24.26
N GLU A 16 -0.48 -7.94 -24.72
CA GLU A 16 -1.77 -7.72 -24.06
C GLU A 16 -1.79 -8.29 -22.63
N GLU A 17 -1.26 -9.51 -22.45
CA GLU A 17 -1.17 -10.13 -21.13
C GLU A 17 -0.27 -9.33 -20.17
N VAL A 18 0.90 -8.88 -20.66
CA VAL A 18 1.81 -8.03 -19.88
C VAL A 18 1.15 -6.72 -19.46
N GLU A 19 0.41 -6.07 -20.37
CA GLU A 19 -0.32 -4.84 -20.06
C GLU A 19 -1.44 -5.07 -19.03
N SER A 20 -2.17 -6.19 -19.18
CA SER A 20 -3.20 -6.60 -18.22
C SER A 20 -2.62 -6.81 -16.82
N VAL A 21 -1.52 -7.56 -16.71
CA VAL A 21 -0.84 -7.81 -15.42
C VAL A 21 -0.30 -6.51 -14.81
N ARG A 22 0.28 -5.61 -15.61
CA ARG A 22 0.73 -4.29 -15.13
C ARG A 22 -0.42 -3.45 -14.59
N SER A 23 -1.57 -3.46 -15.26
CA SER A 23 -2.78 -2.76 -14.82
C SER A 23 -3.31 -3.33 -13.50
N GLN A 24 -3.33 -4.66 -13.36
CA GLN A 24 -3.72 -5.33 -12.12
C GLN A 24 -2.75 -5.00 -10.97
N LEU A 25 -1.45 -5.01 -11.23
CA LEU A 25 -0.43 -4.65 -10.24
C LEU A 25 -0.64 -3.22 -9.72
N LYS A 26 -0.83 -2.25 -10.62
CA LYS A 26 -1.07 -0.85 -10.24
C LYS A 26 -2.32 -0.69 -9.35
N LYS A 27 -3.41 -1.40 -9.69
CA LYS A 27 -4.64 -1.40 -8.88
C LYS A 27 -4.38 -1.96 -7.49
N LEU A 28 -3.65 -3.07 -7.40
CA LEU A 28 -3.34 -3.71 -6.12
C LEU A 28 -2.45 -2.81 -5.25
N GLU A 29 -1.43 -2.18 -5.83
CA GLU A 29 -0.56 -1.25 -5.11
C GLU A 29 -1.34 -0.05 -4.55
N SER A 30 -2.28 0.51 -5.33
CA SER A 30 -3.18 1.57 -4.86
C SER A 30 -4.06 1.10 -3.70
N GLN A 31 -4.61 -0.11 -3.80
CA GLN A 31 -5.44 -0.69 -2.73
C GLN A 31 -4.63 -0.92 -1.45
N ILE A 32 -3.40 -1.44 -1.57
CA ILE A 32 -2.49 -1.61 -0.43
C ILE A 32 -2.24 -0.27 0.25
N PHE A 33 -1.95 0.78 -0.52
CA PHE A 33 -1.71 2.10 0.02
C PHE A 33 -2.93 2.65 0.79
N ASP A 34 -4.13 2.48 0.25
CA ASP A 34 -5.35 2.95 0.92
C ASP A 34 -5.63 2.17 2.20
N PHE A 35 -5.52 0.84 2.15
CA PHE A 35 -5.72 -0.03 3.31
C PHE A 35 -4.71 0.23 4.41
N GLU A 36 -3.43 0.37 4.07
CA GLU A 36 -2.39 0.75 5.04
C GLU A 36 -2.72 2.08 5.72
N GLY A 37 -3.24 3.05 4.96
CA GLY A 37 -3.59 4.36 5.50
C GLY A 37 -4.66 4.25 6.58
N SER A 38 -5.73 3.51 6.29
CA SER A 38 -6.82 3.28 7.25
C SER A 38 -6.35 2.44 8.44
N TYR A 39 -5.63 1.35 8.19
CA TYR A 39 -5.10 0.48 9.24
C TYR A 39 -4.22 1.25 10.23
N LEU A 40 -3.27 2.05 9.75
CA LEU A 40 -2.37 2.81 10.62
C LEU A 40 -3.10 3.87 11.44
N ARG A 41 -4.14 4.51 10.89
CA ARG A 41 -4.97 5.49 11.63
C ARG A 41 -5.77 4.82 12.75
N GLU A 42 -6.40 3.71 12.44
CA GLU A 42 -7.33 3.02 13.35
C GLU A 42 -6.60 2.29 14.48
N THR A 43 -5.40 1.77 14.19
CA THR A 43 -4.67 0.93 15.15
C THR A 43 -3.63 1.69 15.99
N LEU A 44 -3.43 2.99 15.73
CA LEU A 44 -2.41 3.79 16.43
C LEU A 44 -2.61 3.82 17.95
N ALA A 45 -3.85 3.74 18.42
CA ALA A 45 -4.16 3.85 19.84
C ALA A 45 -3.58 2.70 20.67
N TYR A 46 -3.73 1.45 20.21
CA TYR A 46 -3.37 0.24 20.97
C TYR A 46 -1.98 -0.31 20.62
N GLY A 47 -1.42 0.10 19.48
CA GLY A 47 -0.27 -0.54 18.86
C GLY A 47 -0.68 -1.40 17.66
N ASN A 48 0.28 -1.68 16.78
CA ASN A 48 0.03 -2.37 15.51
C ASN A 48 1.27 -3.11 15.00
N ALA A 49 1.13 -3.82 13.88
CA ALA A 49 2.21 -4.62 13.31
C ALA A 49 3.47 -3.79 12.94
N VAL A 50 3.35 -2.47 12.79
CA VAL A 50 4.47 -1.59 12.43
C VAL A 50 5.19 -1.07 13.67
N LYS A 51 4.46 -0.65 14.72
CA LYS A 51 5.03 -0.05 15.94
C LYS A 51 5.17 -1.01 17.11
N GLY A 52 4.59 -2.20 17.00
CA GLY A 52 4.45 -3.17 18.08
C GLY A 52 3.30 -2.83 19.03
N TRP A 53 3.04 -3.77 19.93
CA TRP A 53 2.05 -3.66 20.99
C TRP A 53 2.74 -3.50 22.34
N SER A 54 2.19 -2.64 23.20
CA SER A 54 2.71 -2.40 24.54
C SER A 54 1.58 -2.26 25.55
N ALA A 55 1.86 -2.61 26.80
CA ALA A 55 0.90 -2.44 27.90
C ALA A 55 0.48 -0.98 28.08
N GLU A 56 1.37 -0.03 27.81
CA GLU A 56 1.11 1.40 27.83
C GLU A 56 0.16 1.83 26.70
N GLY A 57 0.31 1.26 25.50
CA GLY A 57 -0.58 1.48 24.37
C GLY A 57 -2.01 1.07 24.68
N PHE A 58 -2.21 -0.12 25.25
CA PHE A 58 -3.55 -0.59 25.66
C PHE A 58 -4.19 0.35 26.71
N LYS A 59 -3.45 0.75 27.74
CA LYS A 59 -3.94 1.69 28.77
C LYS A 59 -4.32 3.05 28.17
N LYS A 60 -3.49 3.59 27.29
CA LYS A 60 -3.76 4.87 26.62
C LYS A 60 -5.02 4.79 25.76
N ALA A 61 -5.21 3.68 25.05
CA ALA A 61 -6.36 3.49 24.20
C ALA A 61 -7.67 3.35 24.98
N GLU A 62 -7.65 2.71 26.14
CA GLU A 62 -8.80 2.66 27.07
C GLU A 62 -9.20 4.06 27.54
N VAL A 63 -8.22 4.90 27.88
CA VAL A 63 -8.45 6.31 28.24
C VAL A 63 -9.00 7.12 27.05
N ASP A 64 -8.41 6.96 25.86
CA ASP A 64 -8.83 7.68 24.65
C ASP A 64 -10.26 7.26 24.21
N GLN A 65 -10.62 5.97 24.37
CA GLN A 65 -11.98 5.49 24.13
C GLN A 65 -12.99 6.10 25.11
N ALA A 66 -12.68 6.11 26.42
CA ALA A 66 -13.54 6.73 27.42
C ALA A 66 -13.75 8.23 27.15
N ALA A 67 -12.76 8.90 26.56
CA ALA A 67 -12.82 10.30 26.17
C ALA A 67 -13.43 10.57 24.77
N ASN A 68 -13.91 9.54 24.05
CA ASN A 68 -14.37 9.63 22.65
C ASN A 68 -13.37 10.35 21.71
N LYS A 69 -12.07 10.21 21.99
CA LYS A 69 -11.04 10.94 21.26
C LYS A 69 -10.65 10.16 20.00
N LYS A 70 -11.02 10.68 18.83
CA LYS A 70 -10.54 10.14 17.55
C LYS A 70 -9.13 10.65 17.28
N THR A 71 -8.20 9.74 17.02
CA THR A 71 -6.82 10.08 16.68
C THR A 71 -6.73 10.28 15.16
N GLU A 72 -7.05 11.47 14.67
CA GLU A 72 -6.78 11.85 13.27
C GLU A 72 -5.30 12.17 13.08
N VAL A 73 -4.44 11.17 13.22
CA VAL A 73 -3.01 11.33 12.90
C VAL A 73 -2.79 10.79 11.50
N LYS A 74 -2.32 11.66 10.60
CA LYS A 74 -1.90 11.25 9.26
C LYS A 74 -0.75 10.24 9.39
N PRO A 75 -0.88 9.01 8.86
CA PRO A 75 0.18 8.02 8.92
C PRO A 75 1.46 8.54 8.28
N ASN A 76 2.60 8.32 8.95
CA ASN A 76 3.88 8.63 8.36
C ASN A 76 4.14 7.69 7.18
N ARG A 77 4.74 8.19 6.10
CA ARG A 77 5.07 7.39 4.93
C ARG A 77 6.08 6.29 5.24
N LYS A 78 7.01 6.53 6.16
CA LYS A 78 7.96 5.51 6.62
C LYS A 78 7.28 4.31 7.29
N ASP A 79 6.10 4.53 7.88
CA ASP A 79 5.34 3.50 8.58
C ASP A 79 4.52 2.62 7.60
N ARG A 80 4.50 2.95 6.30
CA ARG A 80 3.78 2.22 5.24
C ARG A 80 4.63 1.09 4.66
N ILE A 81 4.93 0.10 5.49
CA ILE A 81 5.90 -0.97 5.18
C ILE A 81 5.51 -1.83 3.97
N PHE A 82 4.22 -2.03 3.69
CA PHE A 82 3.75 -2.81 2.55
C PHE A 82 3.87 -2.01 1.25
N SER A 83 3.44 -0.74 1.23
CA SER A 83 3.67 0.13 0.05
C SER A 83 5.17 0.28 -0.26
N ASN A 84 5.99 0.47 0.77
CA ASN A 84 7.44 0.62 0.63
C ASN A 84 8.16 -0.69 0.26
N SER A 85 7.47 -1.85 0.32
CA SER A 85 8.05 -3.14 -0.08
C SER A 85 8.03 -3.34 -1.60
N SER A 86 7.21 -2.58 -2.33
CA SER A 86 7.18 -2.61 -3.79
C SER A 86 8.03 -1.49 -4.39
N ALA A 87 9.07 -1.87 -5.15
CA ALA A 87 9.90 -0.93 -5.89
C ALA A 87 9.15 -0.26 -7.06
N THR A 88 8.05 -0.86 -7.52
CA THR A 88 7.21 -0.33 -8.61
C THR A 88 6.09 0.59 -8.13
N SER A 89 5.89 0.71 -6.81
CA SER A 89 4.81 1.53 -6.25
C SER A 89 4.98 3.01 -6.61
N GLU A 90 3.96 3.59 -7.25
CA GLU A 90 3.93 5.02 -7.62
C GLU A 90 4.02 5.92 -6.38
N HIS A 91 3.52 5.45 -5.24
CA HIS A 91 3.55 6.18 -3.98
C HIS A 91 4.94 6.25 -3.32
N LEU A 92 5.96 5.59 -3.88
CA LEU A 92 7.35 5.65 -3.42
C LEU A 92 8.09 6.92 -3.89
N PHE A 93 7.63 7.58 -4.97
CA PHE A 93 8.35 8.71 -5.58
C PHE A 93 7.68 10.09 -5.44
N GLU A 94 6.44 10.16 -4.95
CA GLU A 94 5.65 11.41 -4.86
C GLU A 94 6.14 12.45 -3.80
N SER A 95 7.39 12.34 -3.31
CA SER A 95 7.98 13.31 -2.37
C SER A 95 9.04 14.23 -2.98
N THR A 96 9.26 14.21 -4.29
CA THR A 96 10.31 15.04 -4.95
C THR A 96 9.80 16.09 -5.92
N SER A 97 8.50 16.40 -5.95
CA SER A 97 8.00 17.60 -6.64
C SER A 97 8.22 18.83 -5.74
N PRO A 98 9.14 19.75 -6.09
CA PRO A 98 9.17 21.05 -5.43
C PRO A 98 7.88 21.77 -5.78
N THR A 99 7.21 22.29 -4.76
CA THR A 99 6.04 23.16 -4.91
C THR A 99 6.42 24.32 -5.83
N LYS A 100 5.72 24.47 -6.95
CA LYS A 100 5.87 25.61 -7.87
C LYS A 100 5.14 26.82 -7.32
#